data_AF-A0A920KZG6-F1
#
_entry.id   AF-A0A920KZG6-F1
#
_cell.length_a   1.000
_cell.length_b   1.000
_cell.length_c   1.000
_cell.angle_alpha   90.00
_cell.angle_beta   90.00
_cell.angle_gamma   90.00
#
_symmetry.space_group_name_H-M   'P 1'
#
loop_
_entity.id
_entity.type
_entity.pdbx_description
1 polymer ?
#
loop_
_entity_poly.entity_id
_entity_poly.type
_entity_poly.pdbx_seq_one_letter_code
_entity_poly.pdbx_strand_id
1 'polypeptide(L)'
;MHGGYNISTLIGLLDDAELGVAAADELKHTLLVFDAFHDVVERANNGSTNAQAVLKSWADGEWFTRQTEVPESLKMVVFKVTGETNTDDLSPAPDAWSRPDIPLHALAMFKMARDGIEPDEAGVIGPLAQIETIKRHGLPVAFVGDVVGTGSSRKSATNSVLWYFGEDTPASPINARAASASAERWPPFSITRWKMRARWCLKHPWTI
;
A
#
# COMPACT_ATOMS: atom_id res chain seq x y z
N MET A 1 -3.42 13.48 -9.45
CA MET A 1 -4.45 12.46 -9.76
C MET A 1 -3.87 11.11 -10.21
N HIS A 2 -2.61 10.78 -9.93
CA HIS A 2 -1.88 9.54 -10.32
C HIS A 2 -1.77 9.23 -11.83
N GLY A 3 -2.83 9.41 -12.61
CA GLY A 3 -2.90 9.20 -14.05
C GLY A 3 -4.34 9.07 -14.57
N GLY A 4 -4.49 8.86 -15.87
CA GLY A 4 -5.79 8.80 -16.55
C GLY A 4 -6.19 10.15 -17.14
N TYR A 5 -7.37 10.65 -16.79
CA TYR A 5 -7.95 11.86 -17.41
C TYR A 5 -7.13 13.14 -17.22
N ASN A 6 -6.24 13.22 -16.22
CA ASN A 6 -5.41 14.39 -15.99
C ASN A 6 -4.23 14.51 -16.97
N ILE A 7 -3.84 13.42 -17.65
CA ILE A 7 -2.60 13.37 -18.45
C ILE A 7 -2.68 14.29 -19.66
N SER A 8 -3.74 14.17 -20.46
CA SER A 8 -3.89 14.96 -21.69
C SER A 8 -3.94 16.46 -21.40
N THR A 9 -4.60 16.87 -20.30
CA THR A 9 -4.65 18.26 -19.86
C THR A 9 -3.25 18.76 -19.46
N LEU A 10 -2.51 18.01 -18.65
CA LEU A 10 -1.16 18.40 -18.23
C LEU A 10 -0.21 18.55 -19.43
N ILE A 11 -0.25 17.61 -20.38
CA ILE A 11 0.57 17.67 -21.60
C ILE A 11 0.15 18.87 -22.46
N GLY A 12 -1.16 19.12 -22.58
CA GLY A 12 -1.70 20.27 -23.30
C GLY A 12 -1.20 21.62 -22.79
N LEU A 13 -0.94 21.72 -21.48
CA LEU A 13 -0.50 22.94 -20.81
C LEU A 13 1.02 23.14 -20.81
N LEU A 14 1.83 22.20 -21.31
CA LEU A 14 3.30 22.30 -21.23
C LEU A 14 3.87 23.59 -21.85
N ASP A 15 3.21 24.13 -22.87
CA ASP A 15 3.65 25.35 -23.57
C ASP A 15 2.87 26.60 -23.14
N ASP A 16 2.01 26.47 -22.13
CA ASP A 16 1.27 27.59 -21.56
C ASP A 16 2.19 28.51 -20.76
N ALA A 17 2.05 29.82 -20.96
CA ALA A 17 2.95 30.81 -20.37
C ALA A 17 2.81 30.93 -18.84
N GLU A 18 1.63 30.66 -18.29
CA GLU A 18 1.37 30.77 -16.85
C GLU A 18 1.46 29.41 -16.15
N LEU A 19 0.99 28.36 -16.82
CA LEU A 19 0.79 27.03 -16.22
C LEU A 19 1.83 25.99 -16.64
N GLY A 20 2.65 26.25 -17.66
CA GLY A 20 3.54 25.24 -18.24
C GLY A 20 4.57 24.67 -17.27
N VAL A 21 5.12 25.51 -16.39
CA VAL A 21 6.06 25.07 -15.34
C VAL A 21 5.37 24.15 -14.33
N ALA A 22 4.19 24.54 -13.86
CA ALA A 22 3.43 23.73 -12.91
C ALA A 22 2.98 22.40 -13.53
N ALA A 23 2.53 22.41 -14.79
CA ALA A 23 2.16 21.21 -15.52
C ALA A 23 3.36 20.26 -15.70
N ALA A 24 4.53 20.81 -16.01
CA ALA A 24 5.77 20.05 -16.11
C ALA A 24 6.14 19.42 -14.76
N ASP A 25 6.07 20.18 -13.66
CA ASP A 25 6.39 19.67 -12.33
C ASP A 25 5.48 18.50 -11.91
N GLU A 26 4.19 18.57 -12.21
CA GLU A 26 3.27 17.44 -11.98
C GLU A 26 3.59 16.23 -12.87
N LEU A 27 3.96 16.44 -14.14
CA LEU A 27 4.32 15.36 -15.06
C LEU A 27 5.60 14.63 -14.66
N LYS A 28 6.61 15.34 -14.11
CA LYS A 28 7.85 14.73 -13.58
C LYS A 28 7.58 13.66 -12.52
N HIS A 29 6.47 13.78 -11.78
CA HIS A 29 6.07 12.85 -10.74
C HIS A 29 5.01 11.83 -11.17
N THR A 30 4.55 11.88 -12.42
CA THR A 30 3.48 11.04 -12.92
C THR A 30 4.04 9.82 -13.65
N LEU A 31 3.74 8.62 -13.14
CA LEU A 31 4.24 7.36 -13.72
C LEU A 31 3.28 6.75 -14.75
N LEU A 32 1.98 7.00 -14.61
CA LEU A 32 0.92 6.39 -15.41
C LEU A 32 0.67 7.20 -16.69
N VAL A 33 1.74 7.47 -17.43
CA VAL A 33 1.72 8.26 -18.68
C VAL A 33 1.52 7.35 -19.91
N PHE A 34 2.00 6.11 -19.86
CA PHE A 34 1.84 5.11 -20.93
C PHE A 34 2.17 5.69 -22.32
N ASP A 35 1.31 5.48 -23.32
CA ASP A 35 1.55 5.92 -24.70
C ASP A 35 1.60 7.45 -24.85
N ALA A 36 1.00 8.21 -23.92
CA ALA A 36 1.07 9.67 -23.91
C ALA A 36 2.50 10.20 -23.65
N PHE A 37 3.44 9.30 -23.33
CA PHE A 37 4.87 9.61 -23.35
C PHE A 37 5.30 10.17 -24.71
N HIS A 38 4.77 9.63 -25.81
CA HIS A 38 5.11 10.07 -27.15
C HIS A 38 4.66 11.51 -27.42
N ASP A 39 3.54 11.94 -26.85
CA ASP A 39 3.06 13.32 -26.96
C ASP A 39 4.02 14.31 -26.29
N VAL A 40 4.63 13.92 -25.17
CA VAL A 40 5.67 14.72 -24.48
C VAL A 40 6.95 14.76 -25.33
N VAL A 41 7.34 13.64 -25.93
CA VAL A 41 8.50 13.57 -26.85
C VAL A 41 8.31 14.47 -28.06
N GLU A 42 7.14 14.44 -28.69
CA GLU A 42 6.83 15.27 -29.84
C GLU A 42 6.95 16.76 -29.48
N ARG A 43 6.37 17.19 -28.36
CA ARG A 43 6.49 18.58 -27.88
C ARG A 43 7.92 18.99 -27.59
N ALA A 44 8.70 18.10 -26.95
CA ALA A 44 10.10 18.35 -26.66
C ALA A 44 10.91 18.56 -27.95
N ASN A 45 10.64 17.75 -28.98
CA ASN A 45 11.26 17.87 -30.31
C ASN A 45 10.84 19.15 -31.05
N ASN A 46 9.61 19.62 -30.78
CA ASN A 46 9.09 20.89 -31.31
C ASN A 46 9.57 22.12 -30.51
N GLY A 47 10.51 21.96 -29.57
CA GLY A 47 11.18 23.06 -28.87
C GLY A 47 10.58 23.43 -27.52
N SER A 48 9.63 22.66 -26.99
CA SER A 48 9.09 22.88 -25.64
C SER A 48 10.15 22.63 -24.57
N THR A 49 10.60 23.70 -23.90
CA THR A 49 11.58 23.62 -22.81
C THR A 49 11.03 22.85 -21.60
N ASN A 50 9.74 23.01 -21.32
CA ASN A 50 9.05 22.29 -20.25
C ASN A 50 8.98 20.79 -20.55
N ALA A 51 8.62 20.39 -21.78
CA ALA A 51 8.61 18.97 -22.16
C ALA A 51 10.01 18.35 -22.11
N GLN A 52 11.05 19.07 -22.56
CA GLN A 52 12.44 18.61 -22.44
C GLN A 52 12.85 18.41 -20.98
N ALA A 53 12.45 19.32 -20.08
CA ALA A 53 12.71 19.18 -18.64
C ALA A 53 11.99 17.97 -18.03
N VAL A 54 10.77 17.66 -18.47
CA VAL A 54 10.04 16.45 -18.05
C VAL A 54 10.80 15.19 -18.48
N LEU A 55 11.20 15.10 -19.75
CA LEU A 55 11.94 13.94 -20.25
C LEU A 55 13.27 13.73 -19.53
N LYS A 56 14.00 14.82 -19.25
CA LYS A 56 15.25 14.76 -18.49
C LYS A 56 15.01 14.24 -17.07
N SER A 57 14.01 14.77 -16.38
CA SER A 57 13.65 14.34 -15.01
C SER A 57 13.26 12.85 -14.96
N TRP A 58 12.53 12.37 -15.97
CA TRP A 58 12.21 10.94 -16.09
C TRP A 58 13.46 10.09 -16.36
N ALA A 59 14.35 10.54 -17.23
CA ALA A 59 15.61 9.85 -17.54
C ALA A 59 16.56 9.79 -16.33
N ASP A 60 16.61 10.87 -15.54
CA ASP A 60 17.39 10.95 -14.30
C ASP A 60 16.75 10.17 -13.13
N GLY A 61 15.53 9.64 -13.33
CA GLY A 61 14.83 8.84 -12.33
C GLY A 61 14.37 9.64 -11.11
N GLU A 62 14.11 10.95 -11.26
CA GLU A 62 13.74 11.83 -10.14
C GLU A 62 12.45 11.39 -9.42
N TRP A 63 11.55 10.72 -10.13
CA TRP A 63 10.33 10.12 -9.55
C TRP A 63 10.63 9.03 -8.48
N PHE A 64 11.81 8.40 -8.57
CA PHE A 64 12.30 7.39 -7.64
C PHE A 64 13.28 7.97 -6.63
N THR A 65 14.30 8.71 -7.09
CA THR A 65 15.40 9.19 -6.22
C THR A 65 14.96 10.26 -5.22
N ARG A 66 13.82 10.91 -5.44
CA ARG A 66 13.22 11.86 -4.47
C ARG A 66 12.35 11.21 -3.41
N GLN A 67 12.08 9.90 -3.52
CA GLN A 67 11.30 9.18 -2.50
C GLN A 67 12.12 9.07 -1.22
N THR A 68 11.43 9.02 -0.09
CA THR A 68 12.08 8.75 1.20
C THR A 68 12.69 7.35 1.19
N GLU A 69 13.98 7.27 1.48
CA GLU A 69 14.68 5.98 1.59
C GLU A 69 14.09 5.10 2.70
N VAL A 70 14.21 3.79 2.51
CA VAL A 70 13.82 2.83 3.54
C VAL A 70 14.81 2.96 4.71
N PRO A 71 14.36 3.21 5.95
CA PRO A 71 15.26 3.30 7.07
C PRO A 71 15.97 1.97 7.30
N GLU A 72 17.25 2.05 7.70
CA GLU A 72 18.08 0.87 8.01
C GLU A 72 17.49 0.05 9.17
N SER A 73 16.85 0.72 10.13
CA SER A 73 16.19 0.12 11.28
C SER A 73 14.83 0.77 11.56
N LEU A 74 13.85 -0.03 11.99
CA LEU A 74 12.51 0.43 12.33
C LEU A 74 12.06 -0.25 13.64
N LYS A 75 11.66 0.55 14.63
CA LYS A 75 11.04 0.04 15.85
C LYS A 75 9.54 -0.13 15.60
N MET A 76 9.01 -1.30 15.94
CA MET A 76 7.61 -1.66 15.67
C MET A 76 7.00 -2.39 16.86
N VAL A 77 5.68 -2.36 16.96
CA VAL A 77 4.91 -3.17 17.92
C VAL A 77 4.37 -4.39 17.18
N VAL A 78 4.45 -5.55 17.80
CA VAL A 78 4.04 -6.81 17.18
C VAL A 78 2.57 -7.09 17.47
N PHE A 79 1.76 -7.24 16.41
CA PHE A 79 0.45 -7.90 16.49
C PHE A 79 0.62 -9.35 16.06
N LYS A 80 0.79 -10.25 17.04
CA LYS A 80 1.03 -11.68 16.80
C LYS A 80 -0.30 -12.44 16.73
N VAL A 81 -0.46 -13.23 15.68
CA VAL A 81 -1.52 -14.23 15.54
C VAL A 81 -0.87 -15.62 15.58
N THR A 82 -1.25 -16.46 16.54
CA THR A 82 -0.72 -17.81 16.68
C THR A 82 -1.29 -18.75 15.60
N GLY A 83 -0.48 -19.70 15.16
CA GLY A 83 -0.83 -20.69 14.16
C GLY A 83 -0.92 -20.12 12.74
N GLU A 84 -1.79 -20.75 11.94
CA GLU A 84 -1.99 -20.40 10.54
C GLU A 84 -3.05 -19.29 10.39
N THR A 85 -2.70 -18.22 9.68
CA THR A 85 -3.64 -17.19 9.23
C THR A 85 -4.03 -17.46 7.78
N ASN A 86 -5.25 -17.92 7.58
CA ASN A 86 -5.87 -18.08 6.26
C ASN A 86 -6.39 -16.72 5.75
N THR A 87 -6.46 -16.52 4.44
CA THR A 87 -7.07 -15.31 3.88
C THR A 87 -8.56 -15.17 4.20
N ASP A 88 -9.26 -16.26 4.55
CA ASP A 88 -10.64 -16.22 5.04
C ASP A 88 -10.73 -15.58 6.44
N ASP A 89 -9.71 -15.76 7.30
CA ASP A 89 -9.66 -15.11 8.62
C ASP A 89 -9.62 -13.57 8.48
N LEU A 90 -8.98 -13.08 7.42
CA LEU A 90 -8.76 -11.65 7.18
C LEU A 90 -9.83 -11.00 6.28
N SER A 91 -10.50 -11.81 5.48
CA SER A 91 -11.50 -11.41 4.49
C SER A 91 -12.47 -12.57 4.28
N PRO A 92 -13.43 -12.78 5.21
CA PRO A 92 -14.31 -13.94 5.18
C PRO A 92 -15.15 -14.01 3.90
N ALA A 93 -15.50 -15.23 3.48
CA ALA A 93 -16.30 -15.44 2.27
C ALA A 93 -17.71 -14.79 2.33
N PRO A 94 -18.46 -14.83 3.45
CA PRO A 94 -19.79 -14.21 3.55
C PRO A 94 -19.78 -12.70 3.32
N ASP A 95 -18.67 -12.03 3.58
CA ASP A 95 -18.49 -10.58 3.45
C ASP A 95 -17.88 -10.19 2.10
N ALA A 96 -17.88 -11.10 1.11
CA ALA A 96 -17.28 -10.84 -0.20
C ALA A 96 -17.90 -9.63 -0.92
N TRP A 97 -19.16 -9.31 -0.64
CA TRP A 97 -19.89 -8.19 -1.22
C TRP A 97 -19.33 -6.83 -0.79
N SER A 98 -18.74 -6.71 0.40
CA SER A 98 -18.21 -5.45 0.93
C SER A 98 -16.76 -5.19 0.55
N ARG A 99 -16.05 -6.16 -0.06
CA ARG A 99 -14.62 -6.05 -0.42
C ARG A 99 -14.19 -4.76 -1.13
N PRO A 100 -15.00 -4.13 -2.00
CA PRO A 100 -14.64 -2.85 -2.63
C PRO A 100 -14.60 -1.67 -1.65
N ASP A 101 -15.40 -1.73 -0.59
CA ASP A 101 -15.43 -0.75 0.51
C ASP A 101 -14.47 -1.21 1.60
N ILE A 102 -13.22 -0.75 1.52
CA ILE A 102 -12.13 -1.21 2.39
C ILE A 102 -12.41 -0.92 3.88
N PRO A 103 -12.82 0.29 4.29
CA PRO A 103 -13.16 0.57 5.69
C PRO A 103 -14.26 -0.36 6.22
N LEU A 104 -15.32 -0.57 5.43
CA LEU A 104 -16.42 -1.44 5.82
C LEU A 104 -15.99 -2.92 5.90
N HIS A 105 -15.26 -3.40 4.89
CA HIS A 105 -14.81 -4.78 4.84
C HIS A 105 -13.79 -5.12 5.93
N ALA A 106 -12.95 -4.16 6.31
CA ALA A 106 -11.95 -4.36 7.35
C ALA A 106 -12.57 -4.72 8.70
N LEU A 107 -13.80 -4.27 8.99
CA LEU A 107 -14.54 -4.64 10.20
C LEU A 107 -14.71 -6.16 10.35
N ALA A 108 -14.73 -6.91 9.25
CA ALA A 108 -14.87 -8.36 9.25
C ALA A 108 -13.56 -9.13 9.52
N MET A 109 -12.41 -8.44 9.54
CA MET A 109 -11.10 -9.05 9.77
C MET A 109 -11.05 -9.69 11.17
N PHE A 110 -10.79 -10.99 11.25
CA PHE A 110 -10.80 -11.78 12.49
C PHE A 110 -12.11 -11.71 13.28
N LYS A 111 -13.26 -11.58 12.61
CA LYS A 111 -14.58 -11.62 13.28
C LYS A 111 -14.91 -12.98 13.92
N MET A 112 -14.23 -14.05 13.53
CA MET A 112 -14.33 -15.37 14.17
C MET A 112 -13.25 -15.51 15.23
N ALA A 113 -13.65 -15.80 16.47
CA ALA A 113 -12.72 -15.93 17.58
C ALA A 113 -11.69 -17.04 17.36
N ARG A 114 -10.46 -16.80 17.82
CA ARG A 114 -9.36 -17.76 17.82
C ARG A 114 -8.42 -17.45 18.97
N ASP A 115 -7.47 -18.34 19.24
CA ASP A 115 -6.49 -18.13 20.30
C ASP A 115 -5.77 -16.77 20.16
N GLY A 116 -5.79 -16.00 21.24
CA GLY A 116 -5.23 -14.63 21.31
C GLY A 116 -6.03 -13.53 20.60
N ILE A 117 -7.12 -13.84 19.89
CA ILE A 117 -7.93 -12.87 19.14
C ILE A 117 -9.38 -12.91 19.58
N GLU A 118 -9.83 -11.79 20.12
CA GLU A 118 -11.16 -11.61 20.69
C GLU A 118 -11.93 -10.58 19.84
N PRO A 119 -12.89 -11.01 18.99
CA PRO A 119 -13.70 -10.09 18.21
C PRO A 119 -14.58 -9.24 19.12
N ASP A 120 -14.73 -7.95 18.79
CA ASP A 120 -15.62 -7.03 19.51
C ASP A 120 -17.09 -7.50 19.41
N GLU A 121 -17.48 -8.09 18.27
CA GLU A 121 -18.76 -8.77 18.09
C GLU A 121 -18.58 -10.07 17.29
N ALA A 122 -18.68 -11.22 17.97
CA ALA A 122 -18.42 -12.52 17.37
C ALA A 122 -19.26 -12.77 16.10
N GLY A 123 -18.58 -13.05 14.98
CA GLY A 123 -19.17 -13.30 13.67
C GLY A 123 -19.51 -12.05 12.87
N VAL A 124 -19.38 -10.85 13.44
CA VAL A 124 -19.78 -9.57 12.83
C VAL A 124 -18.60 -8.60 12.78
N ILE A 125 -18.00 -8.26 13.92
CA ILE A 125 -16.93 -7.26 14.05
C ILE A 125 -15.69 -7.91 14.66
N GLY A 126 -14.55 -7.70 14.02
CA GLY A 126 -13.22 -8.11 14.47
C GLY A 126 -12.72 -7.44 15.75
N PRO A 127 -11.46 -7.66 16.12
CA PRO A 127 -10.88 -7.25 17.40
C PRO A 127 -10.44 -5.77 17.41
N LEU A 128 -11.37 -4.83 17.19
CA LEU A 128 -11.03 -3.41 17.08
C LEU A 128 -10.43 -2.86 18.38
N ALA A 129 -10.93 -3.32 19.54
CA ALA A 129 -10.38 -2.91 20.82
C ALA A 129 -8.90 -3.34 21.01
N GLN A 130 -8.55 -4.55 20.56
CA GLN A 130 -7.15 -5.04 20.61
C GLN A 130 -6.26 -4.24 19.63
N ILE A 131 -6.76 -3.98 18.42
CA ILE A 131 -6.07 -3.18 17.40
C ILE A 131 -5.79 -1.77 17.91
N GLU A 132 -6.77 -1.10 18.51
CA GLU A 132 -6.62 0.25 19.06
C GLU A 132 -5.66 0.27 20.26
N THR A 133 -5.69 -0.76 21.11
CA THR A 133 -4.73 -0.90 22.22
C THR A 133 -3.29 -0.94 21.70
N ILE A 134 -3.06 -1.66 20.61
CA ILE A 134 -1.74 -1.77 19.99
C ILE A 134 -1.31 -0.46 19.32
N LYS A 135 -2.23 0.21 18.62
CA LYS A 135 -1.95 1.51 17.98
C LYS A 135 -1.59 2.61 19.00
N ARG A 136 -2.11 2.55 20.23
CA ARG A 136 -1.78 3.51 21.30
C ARG A 136 -0.31 3.52 21.72
N HIS A 137 0.47 2.49 21.39
CA HIS A 137 1.91 2.50 21.62
C HIS A 137 2.66 3.53 20.76
N GLY A 138 2.01 4.11 19.73
CA GLY A 138 2.59 5.18 18.91
C GLY A 138 3.72 4.74 17.99
N LEU A 139 3.91 3.43 17.81
CA LEU A 139 4.86 2.84 16.87
C LEU A 139 4.12 2.12 15.75
N PRO A 140 4.72 2.00 14.55
CA PRO A 140 4.18 1.17 13.48
C PRO A 140 3.94 -0.27 13.94
N VAL A 141 2.88 -0.90 13.43
CA VAL A 141 2.50 -2.27 13.81
C VAL A 141 3.01 -3.26 12.78
N ALA A 142 3.64 -4.33 13.25
CA ALA A 142 4.02 -5.47 12.43
C ALA A 142 2.99 -6.61 12.61
N PHE A 143 2.37 -7.03 11.53
CA PHE A 143 1.49 -8.20 11.53
C PHE A 143 2.34 -9.48 11.49
N VAL A 144 2.30 -10.29 12.54
CA VAL A 144 3.16 -11.47 12.68
C VAL A 144 2.31 -12.73 12.82
N GLY A 145 2.61 -13.77 12.05
CA GLY A 145 2.00 -15.09 12.20
C GLY A 145 3.04 -16.21 12.13
N ASP A 146 2.66 -17.45 12.43
CA ASP A 146 3.54 -18.60 12.19
C ASP A 146 3.52 -18.93 10.69
N VAL A 147 2.30 -19.05 10.14
CA VAL A 147 2.04 -19.17 8.71
C VAL A 147 1.03 -18.10 8.32
N VAL A 148 1.32 -17.29 7.30
CA VAL A 148 0.45 -16.17 6.90
C VAL A 148 0.04 -16.26 5.44
N GLY A 149 -1.26 -16.07 5.18
CA GLY A 149 -1.79 -15.84 3.84
C GLY A 149 -2.04 -17.12 3.04
N THR A 150 -2.34 -18.24 3.71
CA THR A 150 -2.80 -19.47 3.06
C THR A 150 -4.23 -19.32 2.54
N GLY A 151 -4.65 -20.26 1.68
CA GLY A 151 -5.98 -20.24 1.10
C GLY A 151 -6.08 -19.40 -0.16
N SER A 152 -7.26 -18.82 -0.39
CA SER A 152 -7.60 -18.22 -1.68
C SER A 152 -6.91 -16.86 -1.93
N SER A 153 -6.75 -16.52 -3.20
CA SER A 153 -6.04 -15.30 -3.60
C SER A 153 -6.94 -14.06 -3.52
N ARG A 154 -7.10 -13.50 -2.32
CA ARG A 154 -7.98 -12.35 -2.05
C ARG A 154 -7.17 -11.12 -1.66
N LYS A 155 -7.14 -10.09 -2.54
CA LYS A 155 -6.51 -8.79 -2.25
C LYS A 155 -7.13 -8.11 -1.02
N SER A 156 -8.42 -8.34 -0.78
CA SER A 156 -9.16 -7.79 0.36
C SER A 156 -8.56 -8.16 1.72
N ALA A 157 -7.97 -9.36 1.87
CA ALA A 157 -7.26 -9.74 3.09
C ALA A 157 -6.10 -8.79 3.40
N THR A 158 -5.29 -8.48 2.38
CA THR A 158 -4.20 -7.51 2.49
C THR A 158 -4.73 -6.10 2.73
N ASN A 159 -5.82 -5.71 2.06
CA ASN A 159 -6.44 -4.39 2.27
C ASN A 159 -6.91 -4.21 3.72
N SER A 160 -7.53 -5.22 4.35
CA SER A 160 -7.97 -5.14 5.75
C SER A 160 -6.78 -4.93 6.70
N VAL A 161 -5.68 -5.67 6.50
CA VAL A 161 -4.47 -5.50 7.34
C VAL A 161 -3.83 -4.13 7.11
N LEU A 162 -3.74 -3.66 5.86
CA LEU A 162 -3.22 -2.32 5.53
C LEU A 162 -4.12 -1.20 6.04
N TRP A 163 -5.44 -1.42 6.12
CA TRP A 163 -6.37 -0.44 6.66
C TRP A 163 -6.04 -0.12 8.13
N TYR A 164 -5.75 -1.14 8.94
CA TYR A 164 -5.45 -0.96 10.36
C TYR A 164 -3.99 -0.63 10.67
N PHE A 165 -3.05 -1.19 9.92
CA PHE A 165 -1.62 -1.13 10.24
C PHE A 165 -0.74 -0.48 9.17
N GLY A 166 -1.34 -0.05 8.06
CA GLY A 166 -0.66 0.71 7.02
C GLY A 166 -0.65 2.21 7.30
N GLU A 167 -0.01 2.93 6.39
CA GLU A 167 0.10 4.37 6.35
C GLU A 167 -0.87 4.94 5.30
N ASP A 168 -1.38 6.13 5.61
CA ASP A 168 -2.20 6.92 4.71
C ASP A 168 -1.42 7.26 3.44
N THR A 169 -2.10 7.27 2.31
CA THR A 169 -1.49 7.68 1.03
C THR A 169 -1.98 9.08 0.67
N PRO A 170 -1.08 10.07 0.46
CA PRO A 170 -1.48 11.42 0.10
C PRO A 170 -2.41 11.42 -1.11
N ALA A 171 -3.51 12.18 -1.02
CA ALA A 171 -4.54 12.32 -2.06
C ALA A 171 -5.27 11.02 -2.48
N SER A 172 -5.18 9.95 -1.68
CA SER A 172 -5.98 8.73 -1.83
C SER A 172 -6.86 8.54 -0.59
N PRO A 173 -8.16 8.19 -0.75
CA PRO A 173 -9.07 8.00 0.39
C PRO A 173 -8.85 6.67 1.15
N ILE A 174 -7.84 5.88 0.77
CA ILE A 174 -7.61 4.53 1.27
C ILE A 174 -6.18 4.41 1.81
N ASN A 175 -6.05 3.81 3.00
CA ASN A 175 -4.77 3.44 3.60
C ASN A 175 -4.19 2.25 2.83
N ALA A 176 -3.11 2.50 2.10
CA ALA A 176 -2.58 1.55 1.13
C ALA A 176 -1.04 1.47 1.11
N ARG A 177 -0.34 2.20 1.99
CA ARG A 177 1.13 2.21 2.04
C ARG A 177 1.65 1.46 3.25
N ALA A 178 2.74 0.73 3.03
CA ALA A 178 3.68 0.23 4.04
C ALA A 178 3.10 -0.30 5.37
N ALA A 179 2.52 -1.50 5.37
CA ALA A 179 2.58 -2.36 6.57
C ALA A 179 3.77 -3.33 6.45
N SER A 180 4.33 -3.72 7.59
CA SER A 180 5.30 -4.82 7.64
C SER A 180 4.58 -6.06 8.12
N ALA A 181 4.78 -7.19 7.43
CA ALA A 181 4.35 -8.48 7.92
C ALA A 181 5.52 -9.46 7.95
N SER A 182 5.50 -10.32 8.95
CA SER A 182 6.51 -11.37 9.15
C SER A 182 5.83 -12.70 9.42
N ALA A 183 6.36 -13.77 8.85
CA ALA A 183 5.91 -15.12 9.10
C ALA A 183 7.09 -16.08 8.94
N GLU A 184 7.05 -17.19 9.66
CA GLU A 184 8.03 -18.27 9.51
C GLU A 184 7.87 -18.95 8.14
N ARG A 185 6.62 -19.07 7.67
CA ARG A 185 6.32 -19.58 6.33
C ARG A 185 5.32 -18.70 5.58
N TRP A 186 5.63 -18.44 4.32
CA TRP A 186 4.78 -17.74 3.36
C TRP A 186 4.46 -18.64 2.15
N PRO A 187 3.17 -18.82 1.79
CA PRO A 187 2.79 -19.46 0.53
C PRO A 187 3.24 -18.63 -0.68
N PRO A 188 3.67 -19.23 -1.81
CA PRO A 188 4.20 -18.49 -2.97
C PRO A 188 3.30 -17.35 -3.50
N PHE A 189 1.98 -17.54 -3.47
CA PHE A 189 1.00 -16.53 -3.92
C PHE A 189 0.84 -15.34 -2.96
N SER A 190 1.24 -15.48 -1.71
CA SER A 190 1.11 -14.43 -0.70
C SER A 190 2.15 -13.33 -0.92
N ILE A 191 3.42 -13.68 -1.18
CA ILE A 191 4.54 -12.73 -1.27
C ILE A 191 4.34 -11.68 -2.38
N THR A 192 3.79 -12.07 -3.54
CA THR A 192 3.56 -11.14 -4.66
C THR A 192 2.36 -10.22 -4.47
N ARG A 193 1.41 -10.56 -3.59
CA ARG A 193 0.14 -9.84 -3.41
C ARG A 193 0.06 -9.03 -2.13
N TRP A 194 0.77 -9.47 -1.10
CA TRP A 194 1.00 -8.69 0.10
C TRP A 194 2.04 -7.63 -0.28
N LYS A 195 1.58 -6.43 -0.71
CA LYS A 195 2.41 -5.22 -0.92
C LYS A 195 2.98 -4.68 0.41
N MET A 196 3.37 -5.58 1.30
CA MET A 196 4.01 -5.29 2.57
C MET A 196 5.51 -5.40 2.40
N ARG A 197 6.26 -4.67 3.24
CA ARG A 197 7.70 -4.85 3.32
C ARG A 197 7.98 -6.22 3.96
N ALA A 198 7.94 -7.29 3.17
CA ALA A 198 8.29 -8.62 3.62
C ALA A 198 9.81 -8.69 3.78
N ARG A 199 10.32 -8.55 5.01
CA ARG A 199 11.72 -8.83 5.34
C ARG A 199 11.82 -10.25 5.89
N TRP A 200 12.67 -11.07 5.27
CA TRP A 200 13.17 -12.30 5.87
C TRP A 200 14.06 -11.93 7.07
N CYS A 201 13.52 -12.01 8.29
CA CYS A 201 14.31 -11.94 9.52
C CYS A 201 14.52 -13.35 10.06
N LEU A 202 15.38 -14.13 9.41
CA LEU A 202 15.67 -15.52 9.77
C LEU A 202 17.01 -15.70 10.52
N LYS A 203 17.51 -14.66 11.22
CA LYS A 203 18.83 -14.76 11.87
C LYS A 203 18.93 -14.55 13.37
N HIS A 204 17.87 -14.15 14.08
CA HIS A 204 17.94 -14.08 15.55
C HIS A 204 16.63 -14.55 16.19
N PRO A 205 16.68 -15.47 17.18
CA PRO A 205 15.50 -15.79 17.98
C PRO A 205 15.01 -14.53 18.68
N TRP A 206 13.71 -14.25 18.55
CA TRP A 206 13.03 -13.15 19.23
C TRP A 206 13.17 -13.36 20.74
N THR A 207 13.88 -12.46 21.41
CA THR A 207 13.88 -12.39 22.88
C THR A 207 12.61 -11.64 23.27
N ILE A 208 11.67 -12.35 23.90
CA ILE A 208 10.45 -11.80 24.51
C ILE A 208 10.83 -11.02 25.76
#